data_AF-A0A1Y3WYD0-F1
#
_entry.id   AF-A0A1Y3WYD0-F1
#
_cell.length_a   1.000
_cell.length_b   1.000
_cell.length_c   1.000
_cell.angle_alpha   90.00
_cell.angle_beta   90.00
_cell.angle_gamma   90.00
#
_symmetry.space_group_name_H-M   'P 1'
#
loop_
_entity.id
_entity.type
_entity.pdbx_description
1 polymer ?
#
loop_
_entity_poly.entity_id
_entity_poly.type
_entity_poly.pdbx_seq_one_letter_code
_entity_poly.pdbx_strand_id
1 'polypeptide(L)'
;MRWTNTVSGWIFADTESQTWCCPVTCPKNPDLFRFADLIDFELLEDGVSVTKGGLGSAVVGGALFGGVGAIVGGGLGKKQQDVCQKMTISIHLRNSFTPGFEIPLVTAETKKSGFIYRNAKDSAAKIITVLTMIADSQNTAAPAAQPAAPAPSSLDEILKLKQLLDMGAITQEEFDAKKKQLLAL
;
A
#
# COMPACT_ATOMS: atom_id res chain seq x y z
N MET A 1 -0.45 3.02 24.74
CA MET A 1 -0.67 3.31 23.31
C MET A 1 -2.17 3.35 23.08
N ARG A 2 -2.73 4.47 22.59
CA ARG A 2 -4.14 4.57 22.21
C ARG A 2 -4.21 4.35 20.70
N TRP A 3 -4.78 3.23 20.25
CA TRP A 3 -4.97 2.96 18.83
C TRP A 3 -6.03 3.91 18.28
N THR A 4 -5.66 4.76 17.32
CA THR A 4 -6.52 5.83 16.79
C THR A 4 -7.43 5.33 15.68
N ASN A 5 -7.06 4.27 14.96
CA ASN A 5 -7.88 3.65 13.93
C ASN A 5 -7.89 2.12 14.04
N THR A 6 -9.06 1.57 14.36
CA THR A 6 -9.30 0.12 14.44
C THR A 6 -10.12 -0.35 13.25
N VAL A 7 -9.57 -1.26 12.45
CA VAL A 7 -10.34 -1.90 11.38
C VAL A 7 -10.59 -3.36 11.72
N SER A 8 -11.83 -3.59 12.17
CA SER A 8 -12.45 -4.91 12.36
C SER A 8 -11.65 -5.92 13.20
N GLY A 9 -10.70 -5.46 14.04
CA GLY A 9 -9.87 -6.32 14.89
C GLY A 9 -8.74 -7.06 14.17
N TRP A 10 -8.58 -6.87 12.86
CA TRP A 10 -7.55 -7.54 12.06
C TRP A 10 -6.25 -6.73 12.01
N ILE A 11 -6.38 -5.41 11.81
CA ILE A 11 -5.26 -4.48 11.75
C ILE A 11 -5.56 -3.26 12.63
N PHE A 12 -4.53 -2.84 13.35
CA PHE A 12 -4.52 -1.64 14.16
C PHE A 12 -3.43 -0.74 13.61
N ALA A 13 -3.79 0.50 13.29
CA ALA A 13 -2.84 1.49 12.79
C ALA A 13 -2.88 2.72 13.70
N ASP A 14 -1.71 3.23 14.02
CA ASP A 14 -1.50 4.47 14.74
C ASP A 14 -0.76 5.45 13.82
N THR A 15 -1.51 6.45 13.37
CA THR A 15 -1.01 7.49 12.47
C THR A 15 -0.07 8.46 13.16
N GLU A 16 -0.15 8.62 14.49
CA GLU A 16 0.71 9.54 15.25
C GLU A 16 2.12 8.97 15.36
N SER A 17 2.23 7.69 15.71
CA SER A 17 3.52 7.00 15.77
C SER A 17 3.99 6.40 14.44
N GLN A 18 3.16 6.47 13.39
CA GLN A 18 3.35 5.77 12.11
C GLN A 18 3.69 4.29 12.27
N THR A 19 2.97 3.62 13.17
CA THR A 19 3.12 2.18 13.43
C THR A 19 1.81 1.44 13.26
N TRP A 20 1.90 0.17 12.90
CA TRP A 20 0.74 -0.71 12.78
C TRP A 20 1.07 -2.10 13.27
N CYS A 21 0.05 -2.87 13.61
CA CYS A 21 0.18 -4.26 13.99
C CYS A 21 -0.99 -5.10 13.50
N CYS A 22 -0.74 -6.41 13.38
CA CYS A 22 -1.75 -7.40 13.02
C CYS A 22 -1.82 -8.46 14.12
N PRO A 23 -2.73 -8.35 15.10
CA PRO A 23 -2.81 -9.31 16.20
C PRO A 23 -3.29 -10.70 15.80
N VAL A 24 -3.66 -10.92 14.55
CA VAL A 24 -3.99 -12.24 14.02
C VAL A 24 -2.75 -13.13 13.97
N THR A 25 -1.55 -12.56 13.79
CA THR A 25 -0.29 -13.32 13.76
C THR A 25 0.16 -13.72 15.17
N CYS A 26 -0.05 -12.85 16.16
CA CYS A 26 0.26 -13.11 17.56
C CYS A 26 -0.70 -12.35 18.49
N PRO A 27 -1.80 -12.97 18.94
CA PRO A 27 -2.84 -12.28 19.72
C PRO A 27 -2.38 -11.75 21.08
N LYS A 28 -1.36 -12.40 21.68
CA LYS A 28 -0.87 -12.05 23.02
C LYS A 28 0.14 -10.91 23.01
N ASN A 29 0.96 -10.83 21.96
CA ASN A 29 2.00 -9.81 21.76
C ASN A 29 2.14 -9.54 20.26
N PRO A 30 1.27 -8.71 19.67
CA PRO A 30 1.33 -8.43 18.24
C PRO A 30 2.63 -7.70 17.90
N ASP A 31 3.30 -8.16 16.85
CA ASP A 31 4.47 -7.47 16.32
C ASP A 31 4.08 -6.07 15.84
N LEU A 32 4.89 -5.08 16.21
CA LEU A 32 4.69 -3.69 15.83
C LEU A 32 5.61 -3.37 14.64
N PHE A 33 5.02 -2.95 13.54
CA PHE A 33 5.70 -2.61 12.30
C PHE A 33 5.62 -1.09 12.05
N ARG A 34 6.67 -0.50 11.48
CA ARG A 34 6.57 0.88 10.98
C ARG A 34 5.78 0.89 9.68
N PHE A 35 5.08 1.98 9.39
CA PHE A 35 4.43 2.15 8.09
C PHE A 35 5.43 2.00 6.93
N ALA A 36 6.67 2.48 7.12
CA ALA A 36 7.74 2.40 6.12
C ALA A 36 8.25 0.97 5.89
N ASP A 37 7.93 0.04 6.78
CA ASP A 37 8.31 -1.36 6.59
C ASP A 37 7.32 -2.07 5.66
N LEU A 38 6.15 -1.51 5.35
CA LEU A 38 5.22 -2.09 4.37
C LEU A 38 5.78 -1.93 2.95
N ILE A 39 6.00 -3.04 2.24
CA ILE A 39 6.43 -3.03 0.85
C ILE A 39 5.21 -3.09 -0.06
N ASP A 40 4.46 -4.19 0.05
CA ASP A 40 3.28 -4.46 -0.75
C ASP A 40 2.34 -5.44 -0.03
N PHE A 41 1.17 -5.61 -0.62
CA PHE A 41 0.18 -6.58 -0.20
C PHE A 41 -0.64 -7.08 -1.39
N GLU A 42 -1.14 -8.30 -1.26
CA GLU A 42 -1.88 -9.00 -2.30
C GLU A 42 -3.05 -9.78 -1.71
N LEU A 43 -4.25 -9.58 -2.27
CA LEU A 43 -5.40 -10.44 -2.01
C LEU A 43 -5.37 -11.61 -2.98
N LEU A 44 -5.36 -12.82 -2.45
CA LEU A 44 -5.44 -14.05 -3.22
C LEU A 44 -6.76 -14.78 -2.96
N GLU A 45 -7.39 -15.23 -4.03
CA GLU A 45 -8.53 -16.17 -4.00
C GLU A 45 -8.09 -17.45 -4.71
N ASP A 46 -8.09 -18.58 -4.01
CA ASP A 46 -7.69 -19.90 -4.51
C ASP A 46 -6.27 -19.91 -5.13
N GLY A 47 -5.37 -19.11 -4.57
CA GLY A 47 -3.98 -18.94 -5.04
C GLY A 47 -3.83 -17.99 -6.23
N VAL A 48 -4.93 -17.36 -6.69
CA VAL A 48 -4.92 -16.38 -7.77
C VAL A 48 -4.97 -14.97 -7.19
N SER A 49 -4.05 -14.12 -7.63
CA SER A 49 -4.06 -12.69 -7.35
C SER A 49 -5.37 -12.04 -7.82
N VAL A 50 -6.12 -11.45 -6.90
CA VAL A 50 -7.32 -10.64 -7.20
C VAL A 50 -7.03 -9.16 -7.06
N THR A 51 -6.14 -8.79 -6.15
CA THR A 51 -5.82 -7.38 -5.86
C THR A 51 -4.37 -7.26 -5.44
N LYS A 52 -3.68 -6.24 -5.96
CA LYS A 52 -2.35 -5.85 -5.48
C LYS A 52 -2.37 -4.38 -5.12
N GLY A 53 -1.65 -4.04 -4.06
CA GLY A 53 -1.39 -2.67 -3.66
C GLY A 53 -0.06 -2.60 -2.91
N GLY A 54 0.46 -1.39 -2.70
CA GLY A 54 1.75 -1.21 -2.07
C GLY A 54 2.46 0.05 -2.51
N LEU A 55 3.67 0.23 -2.01
CA LEU A 55 4.50 1.37 -2.33
C LEU A 55 4.87 1.35 -3.83
N GLY A 56 4.39 2.34 -4.57
CA GLY A 56 4.67 2.48 -6.01
C GLY A 56 3.82 1.61 -6.94
N SER A 57 2.85 0.85 -6.40
CA SER A 57 1.87 0.11 -7.19
C SER A 57 0.55 0.85 -7.20
N ALA A 58 0.00 1.15 -8.39
CA ALA A 58 -1.40 1.56 -8.48
C ALA A 58 -2.25 0.44 -7.89
N VAL A 59 -3.20 0.76 -6.99
CA VAL A 59 -4.17 -0.23 -6.52
C VAL A 59 -5.01 -0.65 -7.73
N VAL A 60 -4.68 -1.81 -8.32
CA VAL A 60 -5.42 -2.38 -9.44
C VAL A 60 -6.66 -3.06 -8.84
N GLY A 61 -7.60 -2.22 -8.39
CA GLY A 61 -8.81 -2.60 -7.68
C GLY A 61 -10.11 -2.19 -8.40
N GLY A 62 -10.06 -1.89 -9.70
CA GLY A 62 -11.22 -1.40 -10.45
C GLY A 62 -12.35 -2.42 -10.65
N ALA A 63 -12.14 -3.71 -10.34
CA ALA A 63 -13.08 -4.80 -10.60
C ALA A 63 -13.13 -5.86 -9.48
N LEU A 64 -12.85 -5.45 -8.23
CA LEU A 64 -12.41 -6.31 -7.13
C LEU A 64 -13.19 -7.60 -6.90
N PHE A 65 -14.45 -7.71 -7.34
CA PHE A 65 -15.28 -8.88 -7.06
C PHE A 65 -16.15 -9.39 -8.21
N GLY A 66 -15.76 -9.17 -9.47
CA GLY A 66 -16.39 -9.86 -10.60
C GLY A 66 -16.49 -9.00 -11.85
N GLY A 67 -15.72 -9.39 -12.86
CA GLY A 67 -15.80 -8.86 -14.22
C GLY A 67 -14.45 -8.34 -14.71
N VAL A 68 -13.60 -9.24 -15.19
CA VAL A 68 -12.37 -8.93 -15.94
C VAL A 68 -11.25 -8.29 -15.11
N GLY A 69 -10.50 -9.15 -14.43
CA GLY A 69 -9.21 -8.83 -13.81
C GLY A 69 -8.24 -10.00 -14.01
N ALA A 70 -8.19 -10.56 -15.22
CA ALA A 70 -7.24 -11.60 -15.58
C ALA A 70 -5.99 -10.94 -16.18
N ILE A 71 -4.88 -10.92 -15.44
CA ILE A 71 -3.57 -10.79 -16.07
C ILE A 71 -2.95 -12.19 -16.16
N VAL A 72 -3.17 -12.76 -17.35
CA VAL A 72 -2.29 -13.61 -18.17
C VAL A 72 -1.19 -14.40 -17.44
N GLY A 73 -1.40 -15.70 -17.38
CA GLY A 73 -0.37 -16.70 -17.05
C GLY A 73 -0.85 -18.10 -17.43
N GLY A 74 -0.86 -18.39 -18.74
CA GLY A 74 -0.98 -19.71 -19.37
C GLY A 74 -1.78 -20.81 -18.66
N GLY A 75 -3.04 -21.01 -19.07
CA GLY A 75 -3.70 -22.30 -18.90
C GLY A 75 -5.19 -22.25 -18.58
N LEU A 76 -5.98 -22.67 -19.58
CA LEU A 76 -7.26 -23.38 -19.46
C LEU A 76 -8.47 -22.64 -18.86
N GLY A 77 -9.56 -22.62 -19.66
CA GLY A 77 -10.90 -22.26 -19.24
C GLY A 77 -11.45 -23.17 -18.14
N LYS A 78 -11.10 -22.86 -16.89
CA LYS A 78 -11.78 -23.41 -15.71
C LYS A 78 -13.10 -22.68 -15.53
N LYS A 79 -14.20 -23.44 -15.53
CA LYS A 79 -15.54 -22.99 -15.11
C LYS A 79 -15.41 -22.11 -13.87
N GLN A 80 -16.08 -20.97 -13.87
CA GLN A 80 -16.23 -20.11 -12.70
C GLN A 80 -16.81 -20.94 -11.56
N GLN A 81 -15.96 -21.34 -10.61
CA GLN A 81 -16.40 -22.12 -9.46
C GLN A 81 -17.27 -21.23 -8.57
N ASP A 82 -18.45 -21.72 -8.20
CA ASP A 82 -19.38 -21.04 -7.27
C ASP A 82 -18.93 -21.17 -5.81
N VAL A 83 -17.74 -21.73 -5.60
CA VAL A 83 -17.09 -21.90 -4.30
C VAL A 83 -15.72 -21.24 -4.31
N CYS A 84 -15.33 -20.70 -3.18
CA CYS A 84 -14.00 -20.23 -2.84
C CYS A 84 -13.43 -21.17 -1.77
N GLN A 85 -12.27 -21.76 -2.02
CA GLN A 85 -11.61 -22.69 -1.12
C GLN A 85 -10.70 -21.97 -0.12
N LYS A 86 -9.98 -20.94 -0.58
CA LYS A 86 -9.07 -20.15 0.24
C LYS A 86 -9.11 -18.68 -0.17
N MET A 87 -9.19 -17.79 0.81
CA MET A 87 -9.02 -16.34 0.61
C MET A 87 -8.03 -15.82 1.64
N THR A 88 -6.95 -15.21 1.18
CA THR A 88 -5.85 -14.72 2.01
C THR A 88 -5.36 -13.36 1.54
N ILE A 89 -4.96 -12.51 2.49
CA ILE A 89 -4.17 -11.32 2.19
C ILE A 89 -2.72 -11.61 2.56
N SER A 90 -1.84 -11.63 1.57
CA SER A 90 -0.40 -11.73 1.76
C SER A 90 0.18 -10.33 1.92
N ILE A 91 1.04 -10.14 2.92
CA ILE A 91 1.69 -8.86 3.19
C ILE A 91 3.19 -9.08 3.19
N HIS A 92 3.94 -8.24 2.48
CA HIS A 92 5.40 -8.27 2.44
C HIS A 92 6.00 -7.04 3.13
N LEU A 93 7.04 -7.28 3.93
CA LEU A 93 7.64 -6.31 4.81
C LEU A 93 9.15 -6.20 4.60
N ARG A 94 9.67 -4.99 4.82
CA ARG A 94 11.10 -4.68 4.90
C ARG A 94 11.60 -5.00 6.31
N ASN A 95 11.50 -6.26 6.70
CA ASN A 95 11.98 -6.75 8.00
C ASN A 95 12.65 -8.11 7.83
N SER A 96 13.92 -8.22 8.23
CA SER A 96 14.70 -9.45 8.06
C SER A 96 14.24 -10.61 8.95
N PHE A 97 13.56 -10.34 10.06
CA PHE A 97 13.04 -11.36 10.97
C PHE A 97 11.62 -11.79 10.60
N THR A 98 10.82 -10.85 10.08
CA THR A 98 9.45 -11.10 9.63
C THR A 98 9.26 -10.48 8.24
N PRO A 99 9.71 -11.17 7.17
CA PRO A 99 9.67 -10.62 5.81
C PRO A 99 8.25 -10.50 5.24
N GLY A 100 7.26 -11.10 5.89
CA GLY A 100 5.88 -11.05 5.50
C GLY A 100 5.04 -12.09 6.23
N PHE A 101 3.72 -11.99 6.10
CA PHE A 101 2.78 -12.96 6.65
C PHE A 101 1.45 -12.94 5.88
N GLU A 102 0.63 -13.98 6.09
CA GLU A 102 -0.70 -14.11 5.49
C GLU A 102 -1.80 -13.88 6.55
N ILE A 103 -2.84 -13.16 6.17
CA ILE A 103 -4.09 -13.04 6.93
C ILE A 103 -5.15 -13.95 6.26
N PRO A 104 -5.51 -15.10 6.86
CA PRO A 104 -6.54 -15.97 6.32
C PRO A 104 -7.95 -15.44 6.62
N LEU A 105 -8.73 -15.20 5.56
CA LEU A 105 -10.12 -14.75 5.64
C LEU A 105 -11.12 -15.88 5.36
N VAL A 106 -10.75 -16.81 4.47
CA VAL A 106 -11.47 -18.06 4.21
C VAL A 106 -10.46 -19.19 4.21
N THR A 107 -10.71 -20.21 5.04
CA THR A 107 -9.85 -21.40 5.21
C THR A 107 -10.53 -22.71 4.85
N ALA A 108 -11.82 -22.67 4.49
CA ALA A 108 -12.63 -23.81 4.13
C ALA A 108 -13.53 -23.48 2.94
N GLU A 109 -13.89 -24.51 2.16
CA GLU A 109 -14.74 -24.36 0.99
C GLU A 109 -16.05 -23.63 1.32
N THR A 110 -16.24 -22.47 0.71
CA THR A 110 -17.33 -21.55 1.00
C THR A 110 -17.99 -21.12 -0.29
N LYS A 111 -19.33 -21.22 -0.37
CA LYS A 111 -20.09 -20.74 -1.52
C LYS A 111 -19.93 -19.23 -1.67
N LYS A 112 -19.65 -18.76 -2.89
CA LYS A 112 -19.49 -17.33 -3.21
C LYS A 112 -20.79 -16.53 -3.03
N SER A 113 -21.93 -17.21 -3.14
CA SER A 113 -23.25 -16.65 -2.82
C SER A 113 -23.54 -16.55 -1.32
N GLY A 114 -22.77 -17.24 -0.48
CA GLY A 114 -22.99 -17.37 0.95
C GLY A 114 -22.55 -16.15 1.77
N PHE A 115 -23.14 -16.01 2.96
CA PHE A 115 -22.86 -14.92 3.90
C PHE A 115 -21.39 -14.87 4.34
N ILE A 116 -20.76 -16.04 4.55
CA ILE A 116 -19.34 -16.14 4.97
C ILE A 116 -18.42 -15.49 3.92
N TYR A 117 -18.61 -15.80 2.64
CA TYR A 117 -17.80 -15.22 1.57
C TYR A 117 -18.00 -13.70 1.44
N ARG A 118 -19.24 -13.22 1.55
CA ARG A 118 -19.52 -11.78 1.52
C ARG A 118 -18.84 -11.05 2.68
N ASN A 119 -18.94 -11.59 3.89
CA ASN A 119 -18.24 -11.02 5.05
C ASN A 119 -16.72 -11.04 4.88
N ALA A 120 -16.17 -12.14 4.36
CA ALA A 120 -14.74 -12.23 4.07
C ALA A 120 -14.29 -11.17 3.06
N LYS A 121 -15.08 -10.91 2.02
CA LYS A 121 -14.84 -9.83 1.06
C LYS A 121 -14.89 -8.44 1.69
N ASP A 122 -15.90 -8.20 2.54
CA ASP A 122 -16.03 -6.93 3.24
C ASP A 122 -14.84 -6.70 4.18
N SER A 123 -14.41 -7.75 4.89
CA SER A 123 -13.18 -7.72 5.69
C SER A 123 -11.94 -7.49 4.83
N ALA A 124 -11.83 -8.15 3.69
CA ALA A 124 -10.71 -7.99 2.76
C ALA A 124 -10.60 -6.54 2.26
N ALA A 125 -11.73 -5.97 1.80
CA ALA A 125 -11.79 -4.60 1.31
C ALA A 125 -11.37 -3.58 2.39
N LYS A 126 -11.82 -3.79 3.63
CA LYS A 126 -11.45 -2.95 4.77
C LYS A 126 -9.96 -3.04 5.10
N ILE A 127 -9.40 -4.27 5.13
CA ILE A 127 -7.97 -4.50 5.37
C ILE A 127 -7.13 -3.85 4.27
N ILE A 128 -7.47 -4.09 3.00
CA ILE A 128 -6.82 -3.49 1.84
C ILE A 128 -6.86 -1.97 1.94
N THR A 129 -7.99 -1.37 2.29
CA THR A 129 -8.12 0.08 2.45
C THR A 129 -7.13 0.63 3.47
N VAL A 130 -6.95 -0.03 4.62
CA VAL A 130 -5.96 0.40 5.63
C VAL A 130 -4.54 0.22 5.13
N LEU A 131 -4.21 -0.90 4.50
CA LEU A 131 -2.88 -1.14 3.96
C LEU A 131 -2.55 -0.13 2.84
N THR A 132 -3.52 0.23 2.00
CA THR A 132 -3.41 1.32 1.02
C THR A 132 -3.13 2.64 1.73
N MET A 133 -3.87 3.00 2.79
CA MET A 133 -3.60 4.22 3.55
C MET A 133 -2.19 4.24 4.16
N ILE A 134 -1.73 3.10 4.69
CA ILE A 134 -0.36 2.96 5.20
C ILE A 134 0.66 3.16 4.08
N ALA A 135 0.46 2.53 2.92
CA ALA A 135 1.34 2.69 1.76
C ALA A 135 1.33 4.13 1.21
N ASP A 136 0.16 4.76 1.10
CA ASP A 136 -0.01 6.14 0.62
C ASP A 136 0.59 7.16 1.58
N SER A 137 0.57 6.89 2.89
CA SER A 137 1.23 7.75 3.88
C SER A 137 2.74 7.87 3.65
N GLN A 138 3.36 6.87 3.00
CA GLN A 138 4.76 6.91 2.59
C GLN A 138 4.97 7.76 1.34
N ASN A 139 3.97 7.82 0.46
CA ASN A 139 3.98 8.73 -0.70
C ASN A 139 3.65 10.17 -0.29
N THR A 140 2.97 10.32 0.86
CA THR A 140 2.55 11.61 1.45
C THR A 140 3.41 11.98 2.65
N ALA A 141 4.68 11.56 2.69
CA ALA A 141 5.67 12.07 3.65
C ALA A 141 6.03 13.54 3.37
N ALA A 142 5.02 14.40 3.43
CA ALA A 142 5.01 15.76 3.94
C ALA A 142 3.53 16.07 4.22
N PRO A 143 3.14 16.32 5.49
CA PRO A 143 3.17 17.72 5.94
C PRO A 143 3.50 17.96 7.43
N ALA A 144 4.30 19.03 7.65
CA ALA A 144 4.37 19.92 8.81
C ALA A 144 4.92 19.41 10.17
N ALA A 145 6.25 19.44 10.30
CA ALA A 145 6.85 20.23 11.38
C ALA A 145 7.77 21.23 10.71
N GLN A 146 7.65 22.51 11.04
CA GLN A 146 8.58 23.55 10.63
C GLN A 146 9.97 23.21 11.19
N PRO A 147 11.01 22.99 10.37
CA PRO A 147 12.37 22.91 10.86
C PRO A 147 13.16 24.09 10.28
N ALA A 148 13.96 24.73 11.13
CA ALA A 148 15.16 25.37 10.63
C ALA A 148 15.89 24.39 9.70
N ALA A 149 16.30 24.89 8.54
CA ALA A 149 16.88 24.17 7.41
C ALA A 149 17.73 22.93 7.77
N PRO A 150 17.53 21.82 7.04
CA PRO A 150 18.61 21.06 6.45
C PRO A 150 18.65 21.41 4.96
N ALA A 151 19.77 21.95 4.50
CA ALA A 151 19.94 22.42 3.13
C ALA A 151 19.50 21.36 2.10
N PRO A 152 18.55 21.68 1.20
CA PRO A 152 18.34 20.85 0.02
C PRO A 152 19.64 20.83 -0.78
N SER A 153 20.09 19.64 -1.17
CA SER A 153 21.24 19.52 -2.04
C SER A 153 20.94 20.30 -3.33
N SER A 154 21.84 21.20 -3.74
CA SER A 154 21.61 22.13 -4.86
C SER A 154 21.15 21.44 -6.15
N LEU A 155 21.44 20.15 -6.30
CA LEU A 155 21.01 19.33 -7.44
C LEU A 155 19.50 19.10 -7.53
N ASP A 156 18.81 18.88 -6.40
CA ASP A 156 17.38 18.56 -6.39
C ASP A 156 16.54 19.78 -6.80
N GLU A 157 16.98 20.98 -6.43
CA GLU A 157 16.36 22.22 -6.86
C GLU A 157 16.61 22.52 -8.34
N ILE A 158 17.80 22.21 -8.85
CA ILE A 158 18.11 22.34 -10.29
C ILE A 158 17.23 21.40 -11.13
N LEU A 159 16.95 20.18 -10.66
CA LEU A 159 16.08 19.23 -11.36
C LEU A 159 14.64 19.74 -11.46
N LYS A 160 14.10 20.30 -10.36
CA LYS A 160 12.75 20.89 -10.33
C LYS A 160 12.64 22.12 -11.21
N LEU A 161 13.65 23.00 -11.18
CA LEU A 161 13.71 24.16 -12.05
C LEU A 161 13.72 23.75 -13.54
N LYS A 162 14.40 22.65 -13.90
CA LYS A 162 14.46 22.18 -15.28
C LYS A 162 13.10 21.65 -15.75
N GLN A 163 12.38 20.96 -14.89
CA GLN A 163 11.01 20.52 -15.18
C GLN A 163 10.06 21.71 -15.40
N LEU A 164 10.17 22.77 -14.60
CA LEU A 164 9.36 23.99 -14.78
C LEU A 164 9.64 24.69 -16.11
N LEU A 165 10.91 24.74 -16.52
CA LEU A 165 11.31 25.28 -17.83
C LEU A 165 10.76 24.44 -18.98
N ASP A 166 10.85 23.11 -18.89
CA ASP A 166 10.34 22.18 -19.92
C ASP A 166 8.81 22.23 -20.03
N MET A 167 8.13 22.54 -18.93
CA MET A 167 6.68 22.79 -18.90
C MET A 167 6.31 24.21 -19.37
N GLY A 168 7.30 25.08 -19.68
CA GLY A 168 7.07 26.47 -20.08
C GLY A 168 6.52 27.36 -18.95
N ALA A 169 6.61 26.91 -17.71
CA ALA A 169 6.13 27.65 -16.53
C ALA A 169 7.09 28.75 -16.07
N ILE A 170 8.36 28.66 -16.47
CA ILE A 170 9.40 29.68 -16.25
C ILE A 170 10.20 29.88 -17.54
N THR A 171 10.84 31.04 -17.71
CA THR A 171 11.69 31.30 -18.88
C THR A 171 13.12 30.80 -18.68
N GLN A 172 13.86 30.68 -19.78
CA GLN A 172 15.27 30.26 -19.76
C GLN A 172 16.12 31.21 -18.90
N GLU A 173 15.84 32.52 -18.91
CA GLU A 173 16.58 33.47 -18.07
C GLU A 173 16.33 33.26 -16.57
N GLU A 174 15.09 32.93 -16.18
CA GLU A 174 14.71 32.68 -14.78
C GLU A 174 15.33 31.37 -14.25
N PHE A 175 15.41 30.36 -15.11
CA PHE A 175 16.08 29.09 -14.82
C PHE A 175 17.58 29.30 -14.56
N ASP A 176 18.27 29.99 -15.46
CA ASP A 176 19.74 30.16 -15.38
C ASP A 176 20.16 31.06 -14.20
N ALA A 177 19.38 32.10 -13.88
CA ALA A 177 19.63 32.95 -12.71
C ALA A 177 19.57 32.17 -11.38
N LYS A 178 18.56 31.30 -11.23
CA LYS A 178 18.41 30.47 -10.02
C LYS A 178 19.41 29.32 -9.98
N LYS A 179 19.73 28.70 -11.12
CA LYS A 179 20.76 27.65 -11.20
C LYS A 179 22.14 28.16 -10.78
N LYS A 180 22.50 29.38 -11.16
CA LYS A 180 23.78 30.00 -10.78
C LYS A 180 23.86 30.28 -9.27
N GLN A 181 22.78 30.76 -8.67
CA GLN A 181 22.68 30.93 -7.21
C GLN A 181 22.85 29.60 -6.46
N LEU A 182 22.29 28.52 -6.98
CA LEU A 182 22.34 27.21 -6.33
C LEU A 182 23.68 26.48 -6.48
N LEU A 183 24.44 26.79 -7.53
CA LEU A 183 25.79 26.26 -7.76
C LEU A 183 26.91 27.08 -7.09
N ALA A 184 26.57 28.16 -6.37
CA ALA A 184 27.50 29.06 -5.67
C ALA A 184 28.66 29.61 -6.54
N LEU A 185 28.33 30.08 -7.76
CA LEU A 185 29.25 30.67 -8.75
C LEU A 185 28.97 32.16 -9.02
#